data_AF-A0A1F8NRE0-F1
#
_entry.id   AF-A0A1F8NRE0-F1
#
_cell.length_a   1.000
_cell.length_b   1.000
_cell.length_c   1.000
_cell.angle_alpha   90.00
_cell.angle_beta   90.00
_cell.angle_gamma   90.00
#
_symmetry.space_group_name_H-M   'P 1'
#
loop_
_entity.id
_entity.type
_entity.pdbx_description
1 polymer ?
#
loop_
_entity_poly.entity_id
_entity_poly.type
_entity_poly.pdbx_seq_one_letter_code
_entity_poly.pdbx_strand_id
1 'polypeptide(L)'
;MTVVTIASIGKLFSESVESIDPGPIEALQATGANRLQAVVYAVIPQIVPDFISFIVYHWDINVRISTIIGFVGGGGIGYYLSEQINLLAYRRAATGIWAIVIVVMALDFMSAEVRKRTI
;
A
#
# COMPACT_ATOMS: atom_id res chain seq x y z
N MET A 1 -2.21 13.58 0.52
CA MET A 1 -1.75 12.18 0.66
C MET A 1 -0.84 11.75 -0.47
N THR A 2 -1.19 12.00 -1.74
CA THR A 2 -0.41 11.58 -2.92
C THR A 2 1.07 11.96 -2.89
N VAL A 3 1.42 13.20 -2.55
CA VAL A 3 2.82 13.65 -2.49
C VAL A 3 3.63 12.87 -1.45
N VAL A 4 3.07 12.66 -0.25
CA VAL A 4 3.73 11.92 0.82
C VAL A 4 3.90 10.45 0.43
N THR A 5 2.85 9.83 -0.13
CA THR A 5 2.90 8.45 -0.61
C THR A 5 3.98 8.26 -1.67
N ILE A 6 4.10 9.17 -2.64
CA ILE A 6 5.12 9.08 -3.70
C ILE A 6 6.53 9.21 -3.10
N ALA A 7 6.75 10.15 -2.19
CA ALA A 7 8.05 10.32 -1.53
C ALA A 7 8.45 9.07 -0.70
N SER A 8 7.51 8.52 0.07
CA SER A 8 7.73 7.31 0.86
C SER A 8 8.01 6.09 -0.02
N ILE A 9 7.23 5.88 -1.09
CA ILE A 9 7.46 4.79 -2.04
C ILE A 9 8.83 4.93 -2.72
N GLY A 10 9.23 6.15 -3.10
CA GLY A 10 10.54 6.39 -3.70
C GLY A 10 11.70 5.99 -2.79
N LYS A 11 11.62 6.31 -1.49
CA LYS A 11 12.62 5.90 -0.50
C LYS A 11 12.66 4.38 -0.32
N LEU A 12 11.49 3.77 -0.12
CA LEU A 12 11.37 2.31 0.08
C LEU A 12 11.85 1.53 -1.15
N PHE A 13 11.59 2.06 -2.34
CA PHE A 13 12.10 1.48 -3.59
C PHE A 13 13.63 1.53 -3.66
N SER A 14 14.24 2.66 -3.26
CA SER A 14 15.71 2.76 -3.19
C SER A 14 16.30 1.73 -2.22
N GLU A 15 15.69 1.58 -1.04
CA GLU A 15 16.12 0.61 -0.03
C GLU A 15 16.00 -0.84 -0.55
N SER A 16 14.88 -1.21 -1.18
CA SER A 16 14.71 -2.54 -1.80
C SER A 16 15.68 -2.80 -2.94
N VAL A 17 16.08 -1.78 -3.70
CA VAL A 17 17.09 -1.91 -4.77
C VAL A 17 18.50 -2.11 -4.18
N GLU A 18 18.82 -1.44 -3.06
CA GLU A 18 20.10 -1.60 -2.38
C GLU A 18 20.25 -2.95 -1.67
N SER A 19 19.13 -3.61 -1.30
CA SER A 19 19.13 -4.90 -0.61
C SER A 19 19.11 -6.13 -1.52
N ILE A 20 19.22 -5.96 -2.85
CA ILE A 20 19.18 -7.06 -3.82
C ILE A 20 20.39 -7.97 -3.66
N ASP A 21 20.19 -9.30 -3.76
CA ASP A 21 21.29 -10.26 -3.77
C ASP A 21 22.06 -10.16 -5.11
N PRO A 22 23.39 -9.91 -5.10
CA PRO A 22 24.20 -9.91 -6.31
C PRO A 22 24.35 -11.30 -6.95
N GLY A 23 24.14 -12.39 -6.21
CA GLY A 23 24.32 -13.77 -6.71
C GLY A 23 23.57 -14.08 -8.00
N PRO A 24 22.25 -13.85 -8.09
CA PRO A 24 21.48 -14.00 -9.33
C PRO A 24 21.99 -13.14 -10.50
N ILE A 25 22.53 -11.96 -10.22
CA ILE A 25 23.08 -11.05 -11.23
C ILE A 25 24.39 -11.63 -11.80
N GLU A 26 25.29 -12.07 -10.93
CA GLU A 26 26.58 -12.67 -11.29
C GLU A 26 26.40 -13.98 -12.06
N ALA A 27 25.44 -14.82 -11.65
CA ALA A 27 25.11 -16.07 -12.34
C ALA A 27 24.64 -15.82 -13.78
N LEU A 28 23.76 -14.84 -14.00
CA LEU A 28 23.32 -14.46 -15.34
C LEU A 28 24.47 -13.91 -16.18
N GLN A 29 25.33 -13.06 -15.61
CA GLN A 29 26.50 -12.54 -16.33
C GLN A 29 27.49 -13.65 -16.71
N ALA A 30 27.69 -14.65 -15.85
CA ALA A 30 28.56 -15.81 -16.12
C ALA A 30 28.05 -16.66 -17.29
N THR A 31 26.74 -16.66 -17.56
CA THR A 31 26.15 -17.33 -18.74
C THR A 31 26.25 -16.50 -20.04
N GLY A 32 26.84 -15.31 -19.99
CA GLY A 32 26.96 -14.40 -21.13
C GLY A 32 25.76 -13.47 -21.33
N ALA A 33 24.88 -13.32 -20.33
CA ALA A 33 23.72 -12.44 -20.41
C ALA A 33 24.12 -10.95 -20.47
N ASN A 34 23.41 -10.17 -21.29
CA ASN A 34 23.62 -8.73 -21.38
C ASN A 34 23.05 -8.00 -20.15
N ARG A 35 23.52 -6.77 -19.86
CA ARG A 35 23.07 -5.96 -18.71
C ARG A 35 21.55 -5.80 -18.62
N LEU A 36 20.87 -5.63 -19.75
CA LEU A 36 19.41 -5.57 -19.80
C LEU A 36 18.73 -6.88 -19.36
N GLN A 37 19.30 -8.02 -19.73
CA GLN A 37 18.80 -9.33 -19.31
C GLN A 37 19.02 -9.53 -17.81
N ALA A 38 20.17 -9.12 -17.27
CA ALA A 38 20.42 -9.15 -15.84
C ALA A 38 19.41 -8.29 -15.06
N VAL A 39 19.07 -7.09 -15.54
CA VAL A 39 18.05 -6.25 -14.88
C VAL A 39 16.67 -6.93 -14.92
N VAL A 40 16.23 -7.41 -16.09
CA VAL A 40 14.89 -7.97 -16.24
C VAL A 40 14.71 -9.29 -15.50
N TYR A 41 15.75 -10.14 -15.45
CA TYR A 41 15.63 -11.50 -14.93
C TYR A 41 16.25 -11.70 -13.54
N ALA A 42 17.13 -10.82 -13.08
CA ALA A 42 17.68 -10.88 -11.71
C ALA A 42 17.12 -9.78 -10.81
N VAL A 43 17.06 -8.53 -11.28
CA VAL A 43 16.72 -7.37 -10.42
C VAL A 43 15.20 -7.21 -10.28
N ILE A 44 14.47 -7.13 -11.39
CA ILE A 44 13.00 -6.89 -11.38
C ILE A 44 12.25 -7.94 -10.54
N PRO A 45 12.51 -9.25 -10.68
CA PRO A 45 11.78 -10.26 -9.92
C PRO A 45 12.01 -10.17 -8.40
N GLN A 46 13.17 -9.65 -7.97
CA GLN A 46 13.49 -9.48 -6.55
C GLN A 46 12.76 -8.26 -5.93
N ILE A 47 12.61 -7.16 -6.67
CA ILE A 47 12.01 -5.92 -6.15
C ILE A 47 10.49 -5.84 -6.30
N VAL A 48 9.90 -6.56 -7.25
CA VAL A 48 8.45 -6.52 -7.51
C VAL A 48 7.61 -6.96 -6.30
N PRO A 49 7.96 -8.06 -5.58
CA PRO A 49 7.29 -8.46 -4.34
C PRO A 49 7.22 -7.32 -3.30
N ASP A 50 8.35 -6.64 -3.05
CA ASP A 50 8.43 -5.53 -2.10
C ASP A 50 7.59 -4.34 -2.57
N PHE A 51 7.69 -4.00 -3.85
CA PHE A 51 6.98 -2.86 -4.41
C PHE A 51 5.45 -3.03 -4.32
N ILE A 52 4.94 -4.24 -4.62
CA ILE A 52 3.51 -4.56 -4.44
C ILE A 52 3.12 -4.42 -2.96
N SER A 53 3.97 -4.91 -2.06
CA SER A 53 3.74 -4.82 -0.61
C SER A 53 3.67 -3.35 -0.14
N PHE A 54 4.54 -2.47 -0.64
CA PHE A 54 4.53 -1.04 -0.32
C PHE A 54 3.29 -0.32 -0.82
N ILE A 55 2.82 -0.64 -2.02
CA ILE A 55 1.59 -0.06 -2.59
C ILE A 55 0.37 -0.46 -1.76
N VAL A 56 0.24 -1.76 -1.46
CA VAL A 56 -0.90 -2.27 -0.66
C VAL A 56 -0.90 -1.68 0.74
N TYR A 57 0.27 -1.57 1.37
CA TYR A 57 0.43 -0.93 2.67
C TYR A 57 0.01 0.55 2.66
N HIS A 58 0.46 1.33 1.69
CA HIS A 58 0.07 2.74 1.58
C HIS A 58 -1.41 2.88 1.25
N TRP A 59 -1.98 1.97 0.48
CA TRP A 59 -3.40 1.97 0.17
C TRP A 59 -4.26 1.77 1.42
N ASP A 60 -3.92 0.80 2.29
CA ASP A 60 -4.60 0.63 3.59
C ASP A 60 -4.53 1.90 4.45
N ILE A 61 -3.32 2.44 4.61
CA ILE A 61 -3.11 3.66 5.40
C ILE A 61 -3.90 4.84 4.84
N ASN A 62 -3.92 4.99 3.51
CA ASN A 62 -4.65 6.08 2.87
C ASN A 62 -6.16 5.97 3.10
N VAL A 63 -6.75 4.76 3.11
CA VAL A 63 -8.17 4.57 3.43
C VAL A 63 -8.47 4.94 4.89
N ARG A 64 -7.62 4.51 5.83
CA ARG A 64 -7.78 4.80 7.25
C ARG A 64 -7.67 6.30 7.55
N ILE A 65 -6.64 6.94 7.01
CA ILE A 65 -6.41 8.38 7.16
C ILE A 65 -7.50 9.20 6.45
N SER A 66 -8.00 8.75 5.30
CA SER A 66 -9.11 9.43 4.61
C SER A 66 -10.38 9.50 5.48
N THR A 67 -10.64 8.46 6.27
CA THR A 67 -11.78 8.47 7.20
C THR A 67 -11.57 9.50 8.31
N ILE A 68 -10.37 9.59 8.88
CA ILE A 68 -10.03 10.56 9.93
C ILE A 68 -10.08 12.00 9.38
N ILE A 69 -9.37 12.26 8.29
CA ILE A 69 -9.34 13.59 7.66
C ILE A 69 -10.73 14.00 7.17
N GLY A 70 -11.50 13.08 6.62
CA GLY A 70 -12.87 13.34 6.20
C GLY A 70 -13.76 13.77 7.36
N PHE A 71 -13.59 13.14 8.52
CA PHE A 71 -14.36 13.47 9.73
C PHE A 71 -14.12 14.90 10.22
N VAL A 72 -12.88 15.40 10.08
CA VAL A 72 -12.47 16.77 10.46
C VAL A 72 -12.83 17.81 9.38
N GLY A 73 -13.46 17.40 8.27
CA GLY A 73 -13.94 18.31 7.23
C GLY A 73 -13.21 18.24 5.89
N GLY A 74 -12.30 17.27 5.71
CA GLY A 74 -11.58 17.07 4.44
C GLY A 74 -12.38 16.39 3.32
N GLY A 75 -13.67 16.10 3.52
CA GLY A 75 -14.55 15.42 2.55
C GLY A 75 -14.48 13.88 2.60
N GLY A 76 -15.37 13.19 1.87
CA GLY A 76 -15.39 11.72 1.77
C GLY A 76 -16.18 11.00 2.86
N ILE A 77 -15.83 9.74 3.15
CA ILE A 77 -16.61 8.85 4.04
C ILE A 77 -16.63 9.38 5.49
N GLY A 78 -15.52 9.92 5.97
CA GLY A 78 -15.47 10.56 7.29
C GLY A 78 -16.37 11.79 7.39
N TYR A 79 -16.49 12.56 6.30
CA TYR A 79 -17.34 13.76 6.26
C TYR A 79 -18.81 13.38 6.35
N TYR A 80 -19.23 12.34 5.60
CA TYR A 80 -20.56 11.77 5.73
C TYR A 80 -20.87 11.35 7.18
N LEU A 81 -19.90 10.74 7.86
CA LEU A 81 -20.09 10.33 9.25
C LEU A 81 -20.28 11.53 10.19
N SER A 82 -19.43 12.56 10.05
CA SER A 82 -19.53 13.81 10.81
C SER A 82 -20.86 14.51 10.56
N GLU A 83 -21.31 14.59 9.31
CA GLU A 83 -22.61 15.15 8.93
C GLU A 83 -23.79 14.43 9.60
N GLN A 84 -23.84 13.10 9.54
CA GLN A 84 -24.94 12.34 10.17
C GLN A 84 -24.95 12.47 11.70
N ILE A 85 -23.79 12.61 12.34
CA ILE A 85 -23.70 12.88 13.79
C ILE A 85 -24.22 14.28 14.10
N ASN A 86 -23.83 15.29 13.31
CA ASN A 86 -24.32 16.66 13.48
C ASN A 86 -25.84 16.78 13.29
N LEU A 87 -26.42 15.95 12.42
CA LEU A 87 -27.86 15.83 12.22
C LEU A 87 -28.58 15.02 13.32
N LEU A 88 -27.87 14.56 14.36
CA LEU A 88 -28.38 13.66 15.41
C LEU A 88 -28.94 12.34 14.85
N ALA A 89 -28.56 11.97 13.62
CA ALA A 89 -29.02 10.79 12.92
C ALA A 89 -28.16 9.57 13.27
N TYR A 90 -28.12 9.22 14.57
CA TYR A 90 -27.23 8.17 15.10
C TYR A 90 -27.40 6.81 14.43
N ARG A 91 -28.61 6.48 13.96
CA ARG A 91 -28.87 5.22 13.24
C ARG A 91 -28.10 5.17 11.92
N ARG A 92 -28.04 6.28 11.17
CA ARG A 92 -27.30 6.38 9.90
C ARG A 92 -25.80 6.45 10.15
N ALA A 93 -25.38 7.18 11.18
CA ALA A 93 -23.98 7.21 11.60
C ALA A 93 -23.47 5.81 11.97
N ALA A 94 -24.24 5.03 12.72
CA ALA A 94 -23.87 3.65 13.08
C ALA A 94 -23.70 2.75 11.84
N THR A 95 -24.60 2.86 10.84
CA THR A 95 -24.44 2.13 9.57
C THR A 95 -23.15 2.53 8.84
N GLY A 96 -22.82 3.83 8.82
CA GLY A 96 -21.56 4.32 8.24
C GLY A 96 -20.32 3.76 8.95
N ILE A 97 -20.31 3.73 10.28
CA ILE A 97 -19.23 3.14 11.08
C ILE A 97 -19.05 1.66 10.73
N TRP A 98 -20.14 0.89 10.69
CA TRP A 98 -20.07 -0.52 10.32
C TRP A 98 -19.53 -0.74 8.92
N ALA A 99 -19.92 0.08 7.95
CA ALA A 99 -19.39 0.01 6.58
C ALA A 99 -17.87 0.27 6.55
N ILE A 100 -17.39 1.29 7.25
CA ILE A 100 -15.95 1.58 7.38
C ILE A 100 -15.22 0.39 7.99
N VAL A 101 -15.73 -0.16 9.09
CA VAL A 101 -15.12 -1.30 9.79
C VAL A 101 -15.01 -2.51 8.88
N ILE A 102 -16.06 -2.84 8.12
CA ILE A 102 -16.04 -3.95 7.16
C ILE A 102 -14.99 -3.73 6.08
N VAL A 103 -14.92 -2.53 5.50
CA VAL A 103 -13.93 -2.19 4.47
C VAL A 103 -12.51 -2.31 5.04
N VAL A 104 -12.24 -1.70 6.19
CA VAL A 104 -10.91 -1.76 6.82
C VAL A 104 -10.51 -3.20 7.17
N MET A 105 -11.42 -4.01 7.70
CA MET A 105 -11.13 -5.43 7.96
C MET A 105 -10.83 -6.21 6.67
N ALA A 106 -11.56 -5.96 5.59
CA ALA A 106 -11.30 -6.59 4.30
C ALA A 106 -9.91 -6.19 3.75
N LEU A 107 -9.54 -4.91 3.90
CA LEU A 107 -8.22 -4.39 3.51
C LEU A 107 -7.10 -4.99 4.33
N ASP A 108 -7.27 -5.06 5.66
CA ASP A 108 -6.30 -5.67 6.57
C ASP A 108 -6.09 -7.15 6.21
N PHE A 109 -7.16 -7.88 5.89
CA PHE A 109 -7.09 -9.28 5.44
C PHE A 109 -6.36 -9.43 4.11
N MET A 110 -6.71 -8.62 3.10
CA MET A 110 -6.03 -8.64 1.80
C MET A 110 -4.54 -8.28 1.93
N SER A 111 -4.23 -7.27 2.75
CA SER A 111 -2.85 -6.84 3.00
C SER A 111 -2.05 -7.92 3.72
N ALA A 112 -2.67 -8.64 4.66
CA ALA A 112 -2.03 -9.78 5.33
C ALA A 112 -1.76 -10.95 4.38
N GLU A 113 -2.69 -11.24 3.46
CA GLU A 113 -2.52 -12.32 2.48
C GLU A 113 -1.44 -12.00 1.45
N VAL A 114 -1.38 -10.76 0.95
CA VAL A 114 -0.31 -10.30 0.04
C VAL A 114 1.04 -10.46 0.70
N ARG A 115 1.18 -10.02 1.96
CA ARG A 115 2.43 -10.08 2.72
C ARG A 115 2.88 -11.50 3.05
N LYS A 116 1.95 -12.46 3.18
CA LYS A 116 2.28 -13.89 3.35
C LYS A 116 2.80 -14.56 2.09
N ARG A 117 2.53 -13.97 0.91
CA ARG A 117 2.97 -14.52 -0.38
C ARG A 117 4.28 -13.92 -0.87
N THR A 118 4.67 -12.78 -0.33
CA THR A 118 5.92 -12.08 -0.67
C THR A 118 7.07 -12.33 0.32
N ILE A 119 6.81 -12.90 1.49
CA ILE A 119 7.80 -13.42 2.46
C ILE A 119 7.85 -14.94 2.36
#